data_AF-A0A650GBU6-F1
#
_entry.id   AF-A0A650GBU6-F1
#
_cell.length_a   1.000
_cell.length_b   1.000
_cell.length_c   1.000
_cell.angle_alpha   90.00
_cell.angle_beta   90.00
_cell.angle_gamma   90.00
#
_symmetry.space_group_name_H-M   'P 1'
#
loop_
_entity.id
_entity.type
_entity.pdbx_description
1 polymer ?
#
loop_
_entity_poly.entity_id
_entity_poly.type
_entity_poly.pdbx_seq_one_letter_code
_entity_poly.pdbx_strand_id
1 'polypeptide(L)'
;MTNMPGSGNGGYGGGWTPPVPGQQPGADGPRNAYGQPIAQPPQAPAGNYPPRQPGTNAYGHPMAPQQPQVPPSVPPQPGTNGYGQPLAAQQPAAMPPTGYGPPPGPNGYGQPPAPAKRRSPLLIVFAIVVVVAIAGAAGWTFLNTGGSSGPGSAATAGDAVKGYLEALSRGDANAALAYSDDQPASKDFLTDEILKQQINKWPITSIRILNDSSTSGGNSAISFGQVHVAVNFGDKSSDTNLSVKKQNSGNWKLERAAVKVEANSSGIGNQAAANTLTLFGKPLNGNPAYVFPGFLDIASNNQNITVTTKNPVLLDQLATAGSSASLQPTYTVTDAAKTAILAQVKTITDACTNSHAAAPPRPCDTVAFGVVDGTVNWGPADLSRIKIDNIDNYSSAGLTVRVSGQAFFNNVTGTDQWHAGATKTLDQQSMYINATVDMTKTPLTLSQK
;
A
#
# COMPACT_ATOMS: atom_id res chain seq x y z
N MET A 1 -64.32 -19.63 32.09
CA MET A 1 -63.11 -20.44 32.41
C MET A 1 -61.97 -19.85 31.58
N THR A 2 -60.89 -19.27 32.12
CA THR A 2 -60.47 -19.13 33.54
C THR A 2 -59.48 -17.96 33.71
N ASN A 3 -59.68 -17.15 34.77
CA ASN A 3 -58.77 -16.27 35.54
C ASN A 3 -57.50 -15.56 34.95
N MET A 4 -57.44 -14.24 35.22
CA MET A 4 -56.24 -13.40 35.52
C MET A 4 -55.59 -13.82 36.88
N PRO A 5 -54.35 -13.42 37.29
CA PRO A 5 -53.70 -12.08 37.23
C PRO A 5 -52.17 -12.08 36.90
N GLY A 6 -51.38 -10.99 36.92
CA GLY A 6 -51.60 -9.54 37.06
C GLY A 6 -50.30 -8.74 37.35
N SER A 7 -50.32 -7.40 37.22
CA SER A 7 -49.20 -6.41 37.39
C SER A 7 -48.03 -6.52 36.37
N GLY A 8 -47.39 -5.47 35.83
CA GLY A 8 -47.50 -4.00 35.90
C GLY A 8 -46.44 -3.38 34.94
N ASN A 9 -46.18 -2.06 34.81
CA ASN A 9 -46.82 -0.84 35.31
C ASN A 9 -46.30 0.40 34.52
N GLY A 10 -47.17 1.34 34.10
CA GLY A 10 -46.83 2.64 33.50
C GLY A 10 -46.39 2.64 32.01
N GLY A 11 -46.76 3.59 31.14
CA GLY A 11 -47.67 4.73 31.33
C GLY A 11 -47.19 6.00 30.61
N TYR A 12 -47.62 6.22 29.37
CA TYR A 12 -47.63 7.55 28.72
C TYR A 12 -48.88 7.68 27.85
N GLY A 13 -49.71 8.67 28.17
CA GLY A 13 -50.90 9.04 27.39
C GLY A 13 -50.96 10.55 27.21
N GLY A 14 -51.74 10.98 26.21
CA GLY A 14 -51.86 12.37 25.79
C GLY A 14 -51.07 12.65 24.51
N GLY A 15 -51.65 13.21 23.45
CA GLY A 15 -53.07 13.53 23.26
C GLY A 15 -53.21 14.33 21.96
N TRP A 16 -53.90 13.75 20.96
CA TRP A 16 -54.01 14.38 19.64
C TRP A 16 -55.13 15.42 19.63
N THR A 17 -54.79 16.69 19.41
CA THR A 17 -55.76 17.79 19.26
C THR A 17 -55.80 18.24 17.81
N PRO A 18 -56.97 18.27 17.14
CA PRO A 18 -57.06 18.76 15.76
C PRO A 18 -56.91 20.29 15.71
N PRO A 19 -56.31 20.85 14.65
CA PRO A 19 -56.09 22.29 14.54
C PRO A 19 -57.37 23.06 14.22
N VAL A 20 -57.47 24.29 14.76
CA VAL A 20 -58.54 25.25 14.45
C VAL A 20 -58.26 25.89 13.08
N PRO A 21 -59.26 26.04 12.18
CA PRO A 21 -59.05 26.72 10.90
C PRO A 21 -58.82 28.22 11.10
N GLY A 22 -57.70 28.77 10.57
CA GLY A 22 -57.53 30.23 10.48
C GLY A 22 -56.14 30.80 10.78
N GLN A 23 -55.12 30.00 11.11
CA GLN A 23 -53.74 30.49 11.24
C GLN A 23 -52.83 29.95 10.14
N GLN A 24 -52.19 30.89 9.44
CA GLN A 24 -51.23 30.65 8.37
C GLN A 24 -49.87 30.26 8.99
N PRO A 25 -49.31 29.07 8.74
CA PRO A 25 -48.06 28.65 9.38
C PRO A 25 -46.89 29.53 8.96
N GLY A 26 -46.20 30.12 9.95
CA GLY A 26 -44.90 30.76 9.73
C GLY A 26 -43.84 29.72 9.35
N ALA A 27 -42.98 30.04 8.40
CA ALA A 27 -41.93 29.14 7.96
C ALA A 27 -40.82 29.02 9.02
N ASP A 28 -40.79 27.90 9.75
CA ASP A 28 -39.64 27.52 10.56
C ASP A 28 -38.42 27.29 9.64
N GLY A 29 -37.39 28.12 9.80
CA GLY A 29 -36.12 27.98 9.08
C GLY A 29 -35.37 26.71 9.48
N PRO A 30 -34.40 26.25 8.66
CA PRO A 30 -33.66 25.04 8.93
C PRO A 30 -32.91 25.11 10.27
N ARG A 31 -33.06 24.05 11.08
CA ARG A 31 -32.39 23.88 12.37
C ARG A 31 -31.32 22.79 12.27
N ASN A 32 -30.28 22.88 13.09
CA ASN A 32 -29.25 21.86 13.14
C ASN A 32 -29.70 20.59 13.90
N ALA A 33 -28.87 19.56 13.92
CA ALA A 33 -29.14 18.27 14.57
C ALA A 33 -29.36 18.35 16.11
N TYR A 34 -29.19 19.53 16.71
CA TYR A 34 -29.42 19.81 18.13
C TYR A 34 -30.55 20.83 18.37
N GLY A 35 -31.38 21.09 17.34
CA GLY A 35 -32.60 21.91 17.45
C GLY A 35 -32.38 23.43 17.44
N GLN A 36 -31.16 23.91 17.18
CA GLN A 36 -30.83 25.34 17.12
C GLN A 36 -31.08 25.93 15.72
N PRO A 37 -31.63 27.15 15.59
CA PRO A 37 -31.81 27.82 14.28
C PRO A 37 -30.48 28.10 13.57
N ILE A 38 -30.42 27.84 12.27
CA ILE A 38 -29.25 28.15 11.43
C ILE A 38 -29.42 29.55 10.85
N ALA A 39 -28.48 30.46 11.13
CA ALA A 39 -28.51 31.82 10.60
C ALA A 39 -28.26 31.83 9.09
N GLN A 40 -29.20 32.38 8.31
CA GLN A 40 -29.03 32.61 6.87
C GLN A 40 -28.24 33.92 6.63
N PRO A 41 -27.33 33.96 5.64
CA PRO A 41 -26.69 35.22 5.24
C PRO A 41 -27.70 36.17 4.58
N PRO A 42 -27.56 37.50 4.71
CA PRO A 42 -28.54 38.44 4.17
C PRO A 42 -28.59 38.41 2.64
N GLN A 43 -29.79 38.29 2.07
CA GLN A 43 -30.01 38.55 0.65
C GLN A 43 -29.99 40.06 0.39
N ALA A 44 -29.11 40.52 -0.50
CA ALA A 44 -29.05 41.91 -0.92
C ALA A 44 -30.16 42.23 -1.96
N PRO A 45 -30.78 43.43 -1.92
CA PRO A 45 -31.79 43.82 -2.91
C PRO A 45 -31.21 43.97 -4.32
N ALA A 46 -32.04 43.73 -5.35
CA ALA A 46 -31.65 43.93 -6.74
C ALA A 46 -31.64 45.43 -7.11
N GLY A 47 -30.52 45.93 -7.64
CA GLY A 47 -30.44 47.29 -8.19
C GLY A 47 -29.05 47.67 -8.72
N ASN A 48 -29.00 48.12 -9.99
CA ASN A 48 -27.93 48.84 -10.72
C ASN A 48 -26.47 48.77 -10.23
N TYR A 49 -25.60 48.14 -11.03
CA TYR A 49 -24.14 48.27 -10.93
C TYR A 49 -23.61 49.42 -11.81
N PRO A 50 -22.77 50.35 -11.28
CA PRO A 50 -21.87 51.16 -12.09
C PRO A 50 -20.66 50.32 -12.59
N PRO A 51 -19.94 50.76 -13.64
CA PRO A 51 -18.85 49.98 -14.23
C PRO A 51 -17.64 49.81 -13.29
N ARG A 52 -17.03 48.62 -13.30
CA ARG A 52 -15.85 48.28 -12.49
C ARG A 52 -14.64 49.16 -12.84
N GLN A 53 -13.98 49.70 -11.82
CA GLN A 53 -12.59 50.17 -11.94
C GLN A 53 -11.61 48.98 -11.79
N PRO A 54 -10.51 48.92 -12.57
CA PRO A 54 -9.46 47.92 -12.38
C PRO A 54 -8.69 48.14 -11.07
N GLY A 55 -8.42 47.08 -10.30
CA GLY A 55 -7.50 47.11 -9.14
C GLY A 55 -8.04 46.60 -7.79
N THR A 56 -9.33 46.25 -7.70
CA THR A 56 -9.95 45.71 -6.47
C THR A 56 -10.38 44.25 -6.62
N ASN A 57 -10.41 43.53 -5.50
CA ASN A 57 -10.90 42.14 -5.46
C ASN A 57 -12.45 42.07 -5.39
N ALA A 58 -13.01 40.86 -5.44
CA ALA A 58 -14.47 40.64 -5.46
C ALA A 58 -15.21 41.13 -4.19
N TYR A 59 -14.49 41.54 -3.14
CA TYR A 59 -15.02 42.09 -1.89
C TYR A 59 -14.67 43.58 -1.71
N GLY A 60 -14.20 44.25 -2.76
CA GLY A 60 -13.96 45.71 -2.76
C GLY A 60 -12.65 46.16 -2.11
N HIS A 61 -11.80 45.24 -1.65
CA HIS A 61 -10.51 45.60 -1.06
C HIS A 61 -9.44 45.89 -2.14
N PRO A 62 -8.57 46.90 -1.94
CA PRO A 62 -7.45 47.18 -2.84
C PRO A 62 -6.41 46.05 -2.77
N MET A 63 -5.92 45.61 -3.93
CA MET A 63 -4.83 44.64 -4.01
C MET A 63 -3.49 45.33 -3.71
N ALA A 64 -2.73 44.81 -2.75
CA ALA A 64 -1.37 45.29 -2.49
C ALA A 64 -0.44 44.95 -3.67
N PRO A 65 0.47 45.86 -4.09
CA PRO A 65 1.39 45.58 -5.20
C PRO A 65 2.37 44.46 -4.83
N GLN A 66 2.44 43.44 -5.68
CA GLN A 66 3.40 42.35 -5.54
C GLN A 66 4.82 42.86 -5.81
N GLN A 67 5.73 42.70 -4.85
CA GLN A 67 7.15 42.90 -5.08
C GLN A 67 7.71 41.77 -5.97
N PRO A 68 8.54 42.05 -7.00
CA PRO A 68 9.20 41.01 -7.76
C PRO A 68 10.12 40.17 -6.87
N GLN A 69 9.90 38.85 -6.80
CA GLN A 69 10.81 37.96 -6.09
C GLN A 69 12.11 37.79 -6.89
N VAL A 70 13.24 38.12 -6.27
CA VAL A 70 14.57 37.96 -6.84
C VAL A 70 15.00 36.48 -6.67
N PRO A 71 15.49 35.80 -7.72
CA PRO A 71 15.95 34.42 -7.60
C PRO A 71 17.27 34.33 -6.80
N PRO A 72 17.52 33.23 -6.07
CA PRO A 72 18.72 33.08 -5.25
C PRO A 72 20.00 32.99 -6.09
N SER A 73 21.03 33.72 -5.66
CA SER A 73 22.31 33.88 -6.35
C SER A 73 23.22 32.65 -6.24
N VAL A 74 23.72 32.16 -7.38
CA VAL A 74 24.85 31.22 -7.47
C VAL A 74 26.16 32.01 -7.37
N PRO A 75 27.18 31.55 -6.62
CA PRO A 75 28.48 32.24 -6.55
C PRO A 75 29.22 32.21 -7.91
N PRO A 76 29.91 33.31 -8.31
CA PRO A 76 30.46 33.45 -9.65
C PRO A 76 31.75 32.65 -9.89
N GLN A 77 31.82 32.00 -11.04
CA GLN A 77 33.02 31.40 -11.60
C GLN A 77 33.83 32.45 -12.38
N PRO A 78 35.16 32.58 -12.23
CA PRO A 78 35.93 33.63 -12.91
C PRO A 78 36.17 33.34 -14.40
N GLY A 79 36.06 34.37 -15.25
CA GLY A 79 36.70 34.44 -16.56
C GLY A 79 35.78 34.52 -17.78
N THR A 80 35.49 35.74 -18.23
CA THR A 80 34.97 36.03 -19.58
C THR A 80 35.92 36.96 -20.32
N ASN A 81 36.57 36.43 -21.37
CA ASN A 81 37.33 37.23 -22.33
C ASN A 81 36.85 36.83 -23.74
N GLY A 82 36.30 37.78 -24.49
CA GLY A 82 35.90 37.56 -25.88
C GLY A 82 37.09 37.61 -26.84
N TYR A 83 36.83 37.21 -28.09
CA TYR A 83 37.70 37.29 -29.28
C TYR A 83 38.87 36.27 -29.38
N GLY A 84 38.63 35.18 -30.13
CA GLY A 84 39.59 34.70 -31.14
C GLY A 84 40.58 33.55 -30.83
N GLN A 85 40.16 32.30 -31.12
CA GLN A 85 41.00 31.15 -31.54
C GLN A 85 42.03 30.58 -30.50
N PRO A 86 42.53 29.33 -30.67
CA PRO A 86 42.78 28.43 -29.53
C PRO A 86 44.25 28.34 -29.06
N LEU A 87 44.44 27.86 -27.83
CA LEU A 87 45.74 27.47 -27.27
C LEU A 87 45.78 26.00 -26.84
N ALA A 88 46.97 25.39 -26.92
CA ALA A 88 47.20 23.96 -26.74
C ALA A 88 47.30 23.51 -25.27
N ALA A 89 47.14 22.20 -25.04
CA ALA A 89 47.20 21.58 -23.71
C ALA A 89 48.64 21.47 -23.18
N GLN A 90 48.82 21.68 -21.86
CA GLN A 90 50.05 21.40 -21.12
C GLN A 90 49.82 20.33 -20.05
N GLN A 91 50.86 19.52 -19.81
CA GLN A 91 50.88 18.39 -18.86
C GLN A 91 51.11 18.87 -17.41
N PRO A 92 50.59 18.15 -16.40
CA PRO A 92 51.03 18.32 -15.00
C PRO A 92 52.40 17.69 -14.72
N ALA A 93 53.16 18.30 -13.80
CA ALA A 93 54.53 17.92 -13.44
C ALA A 93 54.62 16.89 -12.28
N ALA A 94 55.83 16.34 -12.08
CA ALA A 94 56.12 15.22 -11.19
C ALA A 94 56.55 15.62 -9.76
N MET A 95 56.61 14.62 -8.86
CA MET A 95 57.28 14.69 -7.54
C MET A 95 58.24 13.48 -7.32
N PRO A 96 59.22 13.56 -6.38
CA PRO A 96 60.49 12.83 -6.46
C PRO A 96 60.58 11.50 -5.62
N PRO A 97 61.71 10.74 -5.70
CA PRO A 97 61.72 9.29 -5.45
C PRO A 97 62.62 8.77 -4.30
N THR A 98 62.35 7.52 -3.87
CA THR A 98 63.29 6.49 -3.33
C THR A 98 62.56 5.12 -3.38
N GLY A 99 63.15 3.93 -3.58
CA GLY A 99 64.55 3.50 -3.72
C GLY A 99 64.69 2.10 -4.37
N TYR A 100 65.89 1.51 -4.38
CA TYR A 100 66.30 0.40 -5.26
C TYR A 100 65.90 -1.04 -4.84
N GLY A 101 65.71 -1.92 -5.84
CA GLY A 101 65.67 -3.40 -5.72
C GLY A 101 65.89 -4.11 -7.09
N PRO A 102 66.38 -5.37 -7.16
CA PRO A 102 67.02 -5.93 -8.38
C PRO A 102 66.08 -6.55 -9.46
N PRO A 103 66.59 -6.88 -10.68
CA PRO A 103 65.80 -7.11 -11.89
C PRO A 103 65.23 -8.54 -12.11
N PRO A 104 64.27 -8.71 -13.05
CA PRO A 104 63.50 -9.96 -13.22
C PRO A 104 64.14 -10.99 -14.18
N GLY A 105 63.80 -12.28 -13.98
CA GLY A 105 64.07 -13.38 -14.91
C GLY A 105 62.91 -13.64 -15.90
N PRO A 106 63.15 -14.20 -17.10
CA PRO A 106 62.17 -14.17 -18.19
C PRO A 106 61.46 -15.49 -18.51
N ASN A 107 60.28 -15.35 -19.15
CA ASN A 107 59.56 -16.30 -20.01
C ASN A 107 58.78 -17.46 -19.36
N GLY A 108 57.51 -17.58 -19.77
CA GLY A 108 56.60 -18.68 -19.42
C GLY A 108 55.21 -18.50 -20.04
N TYR A 109 55.06 -18.75 -21.35
CA TYR A 109 53.76 -18.80 -22.02
C TYR A 109 52.95 -20.01 -21.52
N GLY A 110 51.66 -19.85 -21.22
CA GLY A 110 50.77 -21.01 -21.07
C GLY A 110 49.43 -20.79 -20.38
N GLN A 111 48.35 -21.01 -21.16
CA GLN A 111 47.07 -21.58 -20.73
C GLN A 111 46.04 -20.66 -19.99
N PRO A 112 44.79 -20.56 -20.50
CA PRO A 112 43.71 -19.88 -19.78
C PRO A 112 43.16 -20.74 -18.63
N PRO A 113 42.70 -20.16 -17.52
CA PRO A 113 42.17 -20.91 -16.39
C PRO A 113 40.84 -21.58 -16.72
N ALA A 114 40.74 -22.88 -16.42
CA ALA A 114 39.51 -23.67 -16.57
C ALA A 114 38.42 -23.24 -15.56
N PRO A 115 37.12 -23.41 -15.89
CA PRO A 115 36.03 -22.96 -15.02
C PRO A 115 35.97 -23.77 -13.71
N ALA A 116 36.07 -23.07 -12.58
CA ALA A 116 36.02 -23.69 -11.27
C ALA A 116 34.63 -24.27 -10.96
N LYS A 117 34.58 -25.58 -10.69
CA LYS A 117 33.37 -26.31 -10.30
C LYS A 117 32.74 -25.73 -9.02
N ARG A 118 31.42 -25.49 -9.06
CA ARG A 118 30.61 -25.17 -7.86
C ARG A 118 30.79 -26.25 -6.78
N ARG A 119 30.97 -25.82 -5.53
CA ARG A 119 30.77 -26.63 -4.31
C ARG A 119 29.75 -25.93 -3.40
N SER A 120 29.07 -26.69 -2.56
CA SER A 120 27.77 -26.35 -1.97
C SER A 120 27.80 -25.25 -0.88
N PRO A 121 26.69 -24.51 -0.69
CA PRO A 121 26.58 -23.47 0.33
C PRO A 121 26.16 -24.07 1.69
N LEU A 122 27.12 -24.61 2.45
CA LEU A 122 26.88 -25.12 3.82
C LEU A 122 27.47 -24.25 4.94
N LEU A 123 28.26 -23.22 4.60
CA LEU A 123 28.93 -22.36 5.59
C LEU A 123 28.18 -21.08 5.95
N ILE A 124 27.19 -20.65 5.14
CA ILE A 124 26.35 -19.48 5.46
C ILE A 124 25.33 -19.81 6.56
N VAL A 125 24.86 -21.06 6.63
CA VAL A 125 23.94 -21.52 7.68
C VAL A 125 24.59 -21.46 9.06
N PHE A 126 25.88 -21.81 9.17
CA PHE A 126 26.56 -21.85 10.46
C PHE A 126 26.82 -20.45 11.05
N ALA A 127 27.11 -19.45 10.21
CA ALA A 127 27.28 -18.07 10.65
C ALA A 127 25.97 -17.47 11.21
N ILE A 128 24.83 -17.76 10.57
CA ILE A 128 23.52 -17.32 11.03
C ILE A 128 23.14 -18.02 12.34
N VAL A 129 23.36 -19.33 12.45
CA VAL A 129 23.09 -20.09 13.68
C VAL A 129 23.93 -19.58 14.86
N VAL A 130 25.19 -19.21 14.66
CA VAL A 130 26.04 -18.68 15.75
C VAL A 130 25.63 -17.25 16.17
N VAL A 131 25.25 -16.38 15.23
CA VAL A 131 24.76 -15.03 15.59
C VAL A 131 23.38 -15.11 16.28
N VAL A 132 22.49 -15.98 15.82
CA VAL A 132 21.21 -16.26 16.49
C VAL A 132 21.42 -16.94 17.85
N ALA A 133 22.44 -17.79 18.01
CA ALA A 133 22.77 -18.40 19.29
C ALA A 133 23.38 -17.40 20.29
N ILE A 134 24.19 -16.43 19.85
CA ILE A 134 24.78 -15.42 20.74
C ILE A 134 23.74 -14.34 21.11
N ALA A 135 22.95 -13.86 20.15
CA ALA A 135 21.81 -12.98 20.44
C ALA A 135 20.73 -13.69 21.28
N GLY A 136 20.49 -14.97 21.00
CA GLY A 136 19.59 -15.83 21.75
C GLY A 136 20.07 -16.08 23.18
N ALA A 137 21.34 -16.41 23.39
CA ALA A 137 21.90 -16.67 24.72
C ALA A 137 21.94 -15.42 25.61
N ALA A 138 22.23 -14.24 25.04
CA ALA A 138 22.15 -12.97 25.76
C ALA A 138 20.70 -12.58 26.12
N GLY A 139 19.71 -12.98 25.31
CA GLY A 139 18.29 -12.85 25.65
C GLY A 139 17.79 -13.89 26.66
N TRP A 140 18.34 -15.11 26.62
CA TRP A 140 17.86 -16.25 27.43
C TRP A 140 18.11 -16.06 28.92
N THR A 141 19.23 -15.43 29.31
CA THR A 141 19.59 -15.21 30.71
C THR A 141 18.72 -14.17 31.42
N PHE A 142 17.94 -13.36 30.69
CA PHE A 142 16.95 -12.43 31.26
C PHE A 142 15.53 -12.99 31.32
N LEU A 143 15.26 -14.13 30.66
CA LEU A 143 13.91 -14.73 30.59
C LEU A 143 13.57 -15.67 31.75
N ASN A 144 14.52 -15.94 32.67
CA ASN A 144 14.35 -16.98 33.70
C ASN A 144 14.34 -16.44 35.15
N THR A 145 14.22 -15.12 35.35
CA THR A 145 14.03 -14.48 36.66
C THR A 145 12.78 -13.62 36.68
N GLY A 146 11.63 -14.29 36.65
CA GLY A 146 10.30 -13.69 36.76
C GLY A 146 9.25 -14.76 36.48
N GLY A 147 8.51 -15.16 37.51
CA GLY A 147 7.37 -16.06 37.29
C GLY A 147 6.39 -15.39 36.33
N SER A 148 5.85 -16.13 35.36
CA SER A 148 4.84 -15.60 34.43
C SER A 148 3.57 -15.23 35.17
N SER A 149 3.53 -13.99 35.66
CA SER A 149 2.33 -13.35 36.18
C SER A 149 1.21 -13.47 35.15
N GLY A 150 0.04 -13.91 35.59
CA GLY A 150 -1.18 -13.77 34.82
C GLY A 150 -1.73 -12.34 34.92
N PRO A 151 -2.77 -11.98 34.13
CA PRO A 151 -3.41 -10.66 34.21
C PRO A 151 -3.95 -10.31 35.60
N GLY A 152 -4.31 -11.30 36.41
CA GLY A 152 -4.74 -11.12 37.81
C GLY A 152 -3.62 -10.75 38.79
N SER A 153 -2.36 -10.73 38.34
CA SER A 153 -1.16 -10.38 39.12
C SER A 153 -0.34 -9.23 38.54
N ALA A 154 -0.85 -8.53 37.51
CA ALA A 154 -0.22 -7.33 36.96
C ALA A 154 -0.41 -6.13 37.91
N ALA A 155 0.57 -5.90 38.78
CA ALA A 155 0.55 -4.86 39.82
C ALA A 155 0.80 -3.45 39.26
N THR A 156 1.61 -3.34 38.20
CA THR A 156 1.90 -2.11 37.46
C THR A 156 1.38 -2.14 36.02
N ALA A 157 1.34 -0.99 35.38
CA ALA A 157 1.04 -0.87 33.96
C ALA A 157 2.09 -1.59 33.08
N GLY A 158 3.37 -1.45 33.44
CA GLY A 158 4.49 -2.11 32.80
C GLY A 158 4.39 -3.63 32.86
N ASP A 159 3.95 -4.20 33.99
CA ASP A 159 3.69 -5.64 34.13
C ASP A 159 2.63 -6.12 33.15
N ALA A 160 1.55 -5.35 32.96
CA ALA A 160 0.47 -5.72 32.03
C ALA A 160 0.94 -5.72 30.56
N VAL A 161 1.71 -4.70 30.15
CA VAL A 161 2.26 -4.63 28.79
C VAL A 161 3.34 -5.70 28.56
N LYS A 162 4.23 -5.92 29.53
CA LYS A 162 5.24 -6.98 29.46
C LYS A 162 4.59 -8.36 29.38
N GLY A 163 3.64 -8.66 30.28
CA GLY A 163 2.93 -9.94 30.32
C GLY A 163 2.12 -10.23 29.04
N TYR A 164 1.52 -9.20 28.43
CA TYR A 164 0.90 -9.29 27.11
C TYR A 164 1.90 -9.68 26.02
N LEU A 165 3.04 -8.97 25.92
CA LEU A 165 4.04 -9.23 24.88
C LEU A 165 4.72 -10.59 25.07
N GLU A 166 4.94 -11.03 26.31
CA GLU A 166 5.45 -12.37 26.62
C GLU A 166 4.43 -13.47 26.30
N ALA A 167 3.13 -13.23 26.46
CA ALA A 167 2.09 -14.15 26.01
C ALA A 167 2.07 -14.27 24.48
N LEU A 168 2.19 -13.15 23.76
CA LEU A 168 2.36 -13.16 22.31
C LEU A 168 3.61 -13.95 21.88
N SER A 169 4.76 -13.72 22.51
CA SER A 169 6.02 -14.40 22.15
C SER A 169 6.00 -15.91 22.44
N ARG A 170 5.17 -16.38 23.38
CA ARG A 170 4.95 -17.82 23.63
C ARG A 170 3.93 -18.47 22.69
N GLY A 171 3.21 -17.69 21.88
CA GLY A 171 2.13 -18.22 21.04
C GLY A 171 0.85 -18.55 21.80
N ASP A 172 0.59 -17.87 22.92
CA ASP A 172 -0.59 -18.05 23.78
C ASP A 172 -1.56 -16.88 23.58
N ALA A 173 -2.54 -17.08 22.69
CA ALA A 173 -3.51 -16.05 22.33
C ALA A 173 -4.49 -15.77 23.46
N ASN A 174 -4.85 -16.80 24.24
CA ASN A 174 -5.80 -16.65 25.34
C ASN A 174 -5.20 -15.84 26.49
N ALA A 175 -3.95 -16.10 26.88
CA ALA A 175 -3.26 -15.28 27.87
C ALA A 175 -3.07 -13.84 27.38
N ALA A 176 -2.73 -13.63 26.10
CA ALA A 176 -2.59 -12.30 25.52
C ALA A 176 -3.92 -11.51 25.57
N LEU A 177 -5.04 -12.11 25.16
CA LEU A 177 -6.36 -11.46 25.21
C LEU A 177 -6.87 -11.21 26.63
N ALA A 178 -6.42 -11.99 27.62
CA ALA A 178 -6.81 -11.79 29.00
C ALA A 178 -6.21 -10.49 29.61
N TYR A 179 -5.17 -9.92 29.00
CA TYR A 179 -4.65 -8.57 29.30
C TYR A 179 -5.47 -7.42 28.68
N SER A 180 -6.48 -7.70 27.86
CA SER A 180 -7.34 -6.69 27.23
C SER A 180 -8.48 -6.25 28.16
N ASP A 181 -8.72 -4.94 28.27
CA ASP A 181 -9.95 -4.35 28.85
C ASP A 181 -11.10 -4.52 27.86
N ASP A 182 -10.99 -3.93 26.67
CA ASP A 182 -11.92 -4.10 25.56
C ASP A 182 -11.69 -5.46 24.87
N GLN A 183 -12.74 -6.26 24.70
CA GLN A 183 -12.63 -7.58 24.06
C GLN A 183 -13.05 -7.48 22.59
N PRO A 184 -12.27 -8.06 21.66
CA PRO A 184 -12.54 -7.96 20.23
C PRO A 184 -13.86 -8.67 19.87
N ALA A 185 -14.62 -8.08 18.94
CA ALA A 185 -15.94 -8.58 18.54
C ALA A 185 -15.91 -9.94 17.81
N SER A 186 -14.74 -10.39 17.34
CA SER A 186 -14.49 -11.75 16.87
C SER A 186 -13.08 -12.22 17.27
N LYS A 187 -12.90 -13.54 17.39
CA LYS A 187 -11.61 -14.21 17.64
C LYS A 187 -11.14 -15.09 16.47
N ASP A 188 -11.73 -14.98 15.28
CA ASP A 188 -11.45 -15.84 14.11
C ASP A 188 -9.97 -15.89 13.69
N PHE A 189 -9.22 -14.83 14.00
CA PHE A 189 -7.77 -14.69 13.75
C PHE A 189 -6.94 -14.50 15.03
N LEU A 190 -7.55 -14.70 16.20
CA LEU A 190 -6.93 -14.51 17.52
C LEU A 190 -6.79 -15.85 18.25
N THR A 191 -6.15 -16.81 17.58
CA THR A 191 -5.94 -18.17 18.06
C THR A 191 -4.46 -18.48 18.23
N ASP A 192 -4.13 -19.41 19.12
CA ASP A 192 -2.75 -19.88 19.32
C ASP A 192 -2.12 -20.38 18.01
N GLU A 193 -2.89 -21.02 17.13
CA GLU A 193 -2.43 -21.52 15.84
C GLU A 193 -1.96 -20.37 14.93
N ILE A 194 -2.79 -19.33 14.79
CA ILE A 194 -2.47 -18.18 13.94
C ILE A 194 -1.32 -17.39 14.55
N LEU A 195 -1.35 -17.12 15.86
CA LEU A 195 -0.25 -16.45 16.56
C LEU A 195 1.07 -17.23 16.44
N LYS A 196 1.05 -18.57 16.46
CA LYS A 196 2.22 -19.41 16.16
C LYS A 196 2.71 -19.23 14.72
N GLN A 197 1.82 -19.13 13.73
CA GLN A 197 2.20 -18.77 12.35
C GLN A 197 2.85 -17.37 12.28
N GLN A 198 2.34 -16.39 13.04
CA GLN A 198 2.93 -15.04 13.12
C GLN A 198 4.36 -15.08 13.67
N ILE A 199 4.57 -15.65 14.86
CA ILE A 199 5.89 -15.66 15.52
C ILE A 199 6.91 -16.59 14.82
N ASN A 200 6.45 -17.61 14.09
CA ASN A 200 7.32 -18.43 13.23
C ASN A 200 7.89 -17.63 12.04
N LYS A 201 7.21 -16.55 11.61
CA LYS A 201 7.69 -15.66 10.55
C LYS A 201 8.45 -14.47 11.12
N TRP A 202 7.86 -13.76 12.07
CA TRP A 202 8.43 -12.61 12.77
C TRP A 202 8.46 -12.88 14.28
N PRO A 203 9.52 -13.53 14.80
CA PRO A 203 9.66 -13.80 16.24
C PRO A 203 9.60 -12.52 17.07
N ILE A 204 8.83 -12.56 18.16
CA ILE A 204 8.71 -11.43 19.10
C ILE A 204 9.87 -11.51 20.09
N THR A 205 10.74 -10.50 20.07
CA THR A 205 11.97 -10.47 20.88
C THR A 205 12.28 -9.07 21.40
N SER A 206 13.28 -8.95 22.29
CA SER A 206 13.80 -7.66 22.75
C SER A 206 12.77 -6.75 23.42
N ILE A 207 11.79 -7.35 24.11
CA ILE A 207 10.74 -6.66 24.88
C ILE A 207 11.40 -5.81 25.97
N ARG A 208 11.22 -4.48 25.90
CA ARG A 208 11.76 -3.51 26.86
C ARG A 208 10.70 -2.50 27.22
N ILE A 209 10.34 -2.44 28.51
CA ILE A 209 9.59 -1.33 29.07
C ILE A 209 10.58 -0.19 29.32
N LEU A 210 10.38 0.94 28.66
CA LEU A 210 11.28 2.11 28.70
C LEU A 210 10.79 3.15 29.73
N ASN A 211 9.48 3.28 29.91
CA ASN A 211 8.86 4.15 30.89
C ASN A 211 7.48 3.61 31.31
N ASP A 212 7.12 3.77 32.59
CA ASP A 212 5.80 3.45 33.13
C ASP A 212 5.26 4.66 33.92
N SER A 213 4.35 5.41 33.30
CA SER A 213 3.75 6.59 33.91
C SER A 213 2.74 6.30 35.03
N SER A 214 2.34 5.04 35.26
CA SER A 214 1.48 4.65 36.39
C SER A 214 2.21 4.67 37.74
N THR A 215 3.54 4.52 37.70
CA THR A 215 4.43 4.60 38.87
C THR A 215 4.76 6.04 39.28
N SER A 216 4.49 7.01 38.41
CA SER A 216 4.70 8.44 38.67
C SER A 216 3.59 9.00 39.56
N GLY A 217 3.98 9.77 40.59
CA GLY A 217 3.17 10.17 41.76
C GLY A 217 1.97 11.12 41.54
N GLY A 218 1.26 11.01 40.42
CA GLY A 218 -0.02 11.65 40.16
C GLY A 218 -1.01 10.78 39.37
N ASN A 219 -0.53 9.88 38.51
CA ASN A 219 -1.40 9.10 37.61
C ASN A 219 -2.09 7.90 38.28
N SER A 220 -1.55 7.37 39.38
CA SER A 220 -2.22 6.29 40.13
C SER A 220 -3.56 6.72 40.74
N ALA A 221 -3.91 8.02 40.72
CA ALA A 221 -5.20 8.54 41.18
C ALA A 221 -6.30 8.53 40.10
N ILE A 222 -5.96 8.40 38.81
CA ILE A 222 -6.92 8.50 37.68
C ILE A 222 -7.19 7.16 36.98
N SER A 223 -6.62 6.05 37.46
CA SER A 223 -6.82 4.69 36.91
C SER A 223 -6.44 4.50 35.43
N PHE A 224 -5.68 5.43 34.85
CA PHE A 224 -5.11 5.34 33.50
C PHE A 224 -3.60 5.53 33.54
N GLY A 225 -2.90 4.92 32.58
CA GLY A 225 -1.45 5.06 32.43
C GLY A 225 -1.02 4.84 30.99
N GLN A 226 0.12 5.42 30.64
CA GLN A 226 0.86 5.13 29.41
C GLN A 226 2.16 4.39 29.74
N VAL A 227 2.47 3.39 28.92
CA VAL A 227 3.70 2.60 29.00
C VAL A 227 4.47 2.79 27.69
N HIS A 228 5.69 3.33 27.78
CA HIS A 228 6.59 3.40 26.63
C HIS A 228 7.28 2.05 26.49
N VAL A 229 7.11 1.39 25.35
CA VAL A 229 7.62 0.04 25.09
C VAL A 229 8.33 -0.02 23.74
N ALA A 230 9.46 -0.72 23.72
CA ALA A 230 10.16 -1.11 22.50
C ALA A 230 10.24 -2.64 22.40
N VAL A 231 9.93 -3.19 21.22
CA VAL A 231 9.94 -4.63 20.94
C VAL A 231 10.25 -4.88 19.46
N ASN A 232 10.85 -6.02 19.13
CA ASN A 232 11.10 -6.44 17.75
C ASN A 232 10.10 -7.52 17.34
N PHE A 233 9.52 -7.37 16.14
CA PHE A 233 8.76 -8.38 15.42
C PHE A 233 9.59 -8.82 14.21
N GLY A 234 10.37 -9.90 14.35
CA GLY A 234 11.38 -10.28 13.36
C GLY A 234 12.42 -9.18 13.19
N ASP A 235 12.55 -8.62 11.98
CA ASP A 235 13.44 -7.51 11.64
C ASP A 235 12.79 -6.12 11.83
N LYS A 236 11.52 -6.04 12.24
CA LYS A 236 10.78 -4.79 12.43
C LYS A 236 10.78 -4.36 13.90
N SER A 237 11.37 -3.20 14.19
CA SER A 237 11.25 -2.57 15.51
C SER A 237 9.90 -1.86 15.64
N SER A 238 9.25 -2.01 16.79
CA SER A 238 8.07 -1.25 17.21
C SER A 238 8.40 -0.54 18.51
N ASP A 239 8.29 0.79 18.50
CA ASP A 239 8.57 1.68 19.63
C ASP A 239 7.37 2.62 19.76
N THR A 240 6.62 2.53 20.87
CA THR A 240 5.36 3.25 21.04
C THR A 240 4.94 3.40 22.50
N ASN A 241 3.97 4.29 22.75
CA ASN A 241 3.28 4.39 24.02
C ASN A 241 1.93 3.65 23.96
N LEU A 242 1.74 2.67 24.84
CA LEU A 242 0.48 1.95 24.98
C LEU A 242 -0.34 2.49 26.16
N SER A 243 -1.62 2.77 25.90
CA SER A 243 -2.59 3.10 26.95
C SER A 243 -3.03 1.85 27.71
N VAL A 244 -2.98 1.95 29.04
CA VAL A 244 -3.48 0.94 29.97
C VAL A 244 -4.44 1.58 30.98
N LYS A 245 -5.23 0.72 31.61
CA LYS A 245 -6.24 1.10 32.58
C LYS A 245 -6.23 0.14 33.77
N LYS A 246 -6.33 0.71 34.97
CA LYS A 246 -6.47 -0.04 36.22
C LYS A 246 -7.92 -0.47 36.38
N GLN A 247 -8.12 -1.76 36.56
CA GLN A 247 -9.42 -2.37 36.79
C GLN A 247 -9.91 -2.08 38.22
N ASN A 248 -11.22 -2.20 38.46
CA ASN A 248 -11.79 -2.09 39.80
C ASN A 248 -11.24 -3.19 40.76
N SER A 249 -10.81 -4.32 40.22
CA SER A 249 -10.09 -5.40 40.91
C SER A 249 -8.62 -5.08 41.23
N GLY A 250 -8.13 -3.90 40.86
CA GLY A 250 -6.78 -3.39 41.19
C GLY A 250 -5.68 -3.76 40.20
N ASN A 251 -5.89 -4.75 39.33
CA ASN A 251 -4.92 -5.15 38.30
C ASN A 251 -4.97 -4.23 37.07
N TRP A 252 -3.85 -4.12 36.35
CA TRP A 252 -3.76 -3.35 35.11
C TRP A 252 -4.06 -4.19 33.87
N LYS A 253 -4.62 -3.53 32.84
CA LYS A 253 -4.92 -4.09 31.51
C LYS A 253 -4.63 -3.07 30.42
N LEU A 254 -4.28 -3.53 29.22
CA LEU A 254 -4.26 -2.68 28.02
C LEU A 254 -5.70 -2.27 27.68
N GLU A 255 -5.89 -1.09 27.10
CA GLU A 255 -7.20 -0.73 26.53
C GLU A 255 -7.69 -1.82 25.55
N ARG A 256 -6.80 -2.26 24.66
CA ARG A 256 -7.04 -3.32 23.67
C ARG A 256 -5.78 -4.14 23.42
N ALA A 257 -5.94 -5.46 23.27
CA ALA A 257 -4.89 -6.43 23.00
C ALA A 257 -4.90 -6.96 21.54
N ALA A 258 -5.85 -6.51 20.73
CA ALA A 258 -5.99 -6.87 19.32
C ALA A 258 -6.23 -5.61 18.48
N VAL A 259 -5.63 -5.58 17.28
CA VAL A 259 -5.82 -4.52 16.29
C VAL A 259 -7.02 -4.87 15.43
N LYS A 260 -7.98 -3.95 15.30
CA LYS A 260 -9.04 -4.03 14.30
C LYS A 260 -8.46 -3.64 12.94
N VAL A 261 -8.31 -4.59 12.02
CA VAL A 261 -7.83 -4.35 10.65
C VAL A 261 -8.99 -4.33 9.65
N GLU A 262 -8.89 -3.45 8.66
CA GLU A 262 -9.83 -3.34 7.55
C GLU A 262 -9.07 -3.29 6.22
N ALA A 263 -9.63 -3.92 5.19
CA ALA A 263 -9.04 -3.95 3.84
C ALA A 263 -8.76 -2.54 3.32
N ASN A 264 -9.81 -1.70 3.34
CA ASN A 264 -9.80 -0.30 2.90
C ASN A 264 -10.41 0.56 4.02
N SER A 265 -9.86 1.76 4.24
CA SER A 265 -10.43 2.71 5.21
C SER A 265 -11.80 3.24 4.76
N SER A 266 -12.78 3.25 5.67
CA SER A 266 -14.06 3.97 5.51
C SER A 266 -14.87 3.60 4.25
N GLY A 267 -14.71 2.40 3.71
CA GLY A 267 -15.37 1.96 2.46
C GLY A 267 -14.83 2.60 1.18
N ILE A 268 -13.71 3.35 1.25
CA ILE A 268 -13.10 4.02 0.11
C ILE A 268 -12.09 3.07 -0.54
N GLY A 269 -12.47 2.48 -1.68
CA GLY A 269 -11.57 1.65 -2.50
C GLY A 269 -12.33 0.64 -3.37
N ASN A 270 -11.59 -0.12 -4.16
CA ASN A 270 -12.11 -1.15 -5.05
C ASN A 270 -12.60 -2.33 -4.21
N GLN A 271 -13.92 -2.36 -3.94
CA GLN A 271 -14.53 -3.38 -3.09
C GLN A 271 -14.43 -4.79 -3.71
N ALA A 272 -14.44 -4.91 -5.05
CA ALA A 272 -14.25 -6.20 -5.70
C ALA A 272 -12.85 -6.75 -5.39
N ALA A 273 -11.82 -5.90 -5.35
CA ALA A 273 -10.47 -6.30 -4.98
C ALA A 273 -10.36 -6.65 -3.48
N ALA A 274 -10.96 -5.84 -2.61
CA ALA A 274 -11.04 -6.12 -1.17
C ALA A 274 -11.73 -7.46 -0.86
N ASN A 275 -12.71 -7.86 -1.67
CA ASN A 275 -13.39 -9.15 -1.55
C ASN A 275 -12.52 -10.36 -1.96
N THR A 276 -11.42 -10.15 -2.68
CA THR A 276 -10.47 -11.24 -2.97
C THR A 276 -9.47 -11.49 -1.83
N LEU A 277 -9.36 -10.57 -0.88
CA LEU A 277 -8.36 -10.67 0.19
C LEU A 277 -8.60 -11.89 1.09
N THR A 278 -7.50 -12.58 1.35
CA THR A 278 -7.41 -13.57 2.42
C THR A 278 -6.43 -13.11 3.49
N LEU A 279 -6.67 -13.57 4.72
CA LEU A 279 -5.83 -13.40 5.88
C LEU A 279 -5.59 -14.79 6.47
N PHE A 280 -4.34 -15.24 6.59
CA PHE A 280 -3.99 -16.63 6.97
C PHE A 280 -4.83 -17.68 6.21
N GLY A 281 -4.97 -17.49 4.89
CA GLY A 281 -5.76 -18.34 4.01
C GLY A 281 -7.29 -18.21 4.10
N LYS A 282 -7.86 -17.56 5.13
CA LYS A 282 -9.32 -17.37 5.26
C LYS A 282 -9.76 -16.08 4.54
N PRO A 283 -10.90 -16.06 3.82
CA PRO A 283 -11.38 -14.86 3.14
C PRO A 283 -11.88 -13.79 4.13
N LEU A 284 -11.54 -12.52 3.88
CA LEU A 284 -12.06 -11.39 4.65
C LEU A 284 -13.45 -10.94 4.17
N ASN A 285 -13.76 -11.12 2.88
CA ASN A 285 -15.02 -10.69 2.26
C ASN A 285 -15.37 -9.21 2.51
N GLY A 286 -14.36 -8.34 2.63
CA GLY A 286 -14.54 -6.92 2.94
C GLY A 286 -14.86 -6.58 4.41
N ASN A 287 -15.00 -7.57 5.29
CA ASN A 287 -15.29 -7.33 6.71
C ASN A 287 -14.04 -6.92 7.51
N PRO A 288 -14.20 -6.17 8.61
CA PRO A 288 -13.13 -5.99 9.59
C PRO A 288 -12.75 -7.31 10.25
N ALA A 289 -11.46 -7.51 10.50
CA ALA A 289 -10.92 -8.60 11.30
C ALA A 289 -10.19 -8.06 12.53
N TYR A 290 -9.96 -8.91 13.53
CA TYR A 290 -9.14 -8.58 14.70
C TYR A 290 -7.91 -9.47 14.71
N VAL A 291 -6.72 -8.89 14.82
CA VAL A 291 -5.42 -9.59 14.75
C VAL A 291 -4.50 -9.17 15.88
N PHE A 292 -3.53 -10.01 16.25
CA PHE A 292 -2.41 -9.57 17.06
C PHE A 292 -1.39 -8.81 16.21
N PRO A 293 -0.71 -7.80 16.78
CA PRO A 293 0.45 -7.16 16.17
C PRO A 293 1.52 -8.17 15.72
N GLY A 294 2.13 -7.95 14.55
CA GLY A 294 3.20 -8.77 14.00
C GLY A 294 3.03 -9.08 12.51
N PHE A 295 3.54 -10.24 12.09
CA PHE A 295 3.39 -10.71 10.71
C PHE A 295 1.92 -11.00 10.41
N LEU A 296 1.45 -10.64 9.20
CA LEU A 296 0.12 -11.02 8.71
C LEU A 296 0.29 -11.69 7.34
N ASP A 297 -0.24 -12.90 7.19
CA ASP A 297 -0.28 -13.59 5.90
C ASP A 297 -1.46 -13.04 5.08
N ILE A 298 -1.22 -11.97 4.32
CA ILE A 298 -2.23 -11.30 3.50
C ILE A 298 -2.02 -11.69 2.04
N ALA A 299 -3.03 -12.31 1.44
CA ALA A 299 -2.97 -12.83 0.08
C ALA A 299 -4.30 -12.59 -0.67
N SER A 300 -4.46 -13.24 -1.82
CA SER A 300 -5.68 -13.21 -2.63
C SER A 300 -6.17 -14.62 -2.92
N ASN A 301 -7.49 -14.83 -2.89
CA ASN A 301 -8.14 -16.04 -3.39
C ASN A 301 -8.28 -16.06 -4.93
N ASN A 302 -7.92 -14.98 -5.62
CA ASN A 302 -7.96 -14.88 -7.08
C ASN A 302 -6.57 -15.19 -7.67
N GLN A 303 -6.45 -16.33 -8.37
CA GLN A 303 -5.22 -16.80 -9.02
C GLN A 303 -4.58 -15.82 -10.02
N ASN A 304 -5.35 -14.87 -10.56
CA ASN A 304 -4.88 -13.91 -11.54
C ASN A 304 -4.22 -12.67 -10.88
N ILE A 305 -4.27 -12.57 -9.54
CA ILE A 305 -3.88 -11.38 -8.78
C ILE A 305 -3.01 -11.78 -7.58
N THR A 306 -1.91 -11.05 -7.35
CA THR A 306 -1.16 -11.09 -6.09
C THR A 306 -1.30 -9.77 -5.32
N VAL A 307 -1.15 -9.86 -4.00
CA VAL A 307 -1.40 -8.77 -3.05
C VAL A 307 -0.15 -8.50 -2.23
N THR A 308 0.12 -7.23 -1.96
CA THR A 308 1.14 -6.79 -1.02
C THR A 308 0.58 -5.68 -0.14
N THR A 309 1.05 -5.56 1.09
CA THR A 309 0.73 -4.43 1.98
C THR A 309 2.01 -3.65 2.28
N LYS A 310 1.89 -2.32 2.38
CA LYS A 310 3.05 -1.43 2.54
C LYS A 310 3.55 -1.35 3.98
N ASN A 311 2.62 -1.31 4.93
CA ASN A 311 2.90 -1.05 6.34
C ASN A 311 2.62 -2.32 7.17
N PRO A 312 3.52 -2.74 8.06
CA PRO A 312 3.25 -3.82 9.01
C PRO A 312 2.25 -3.36 10.08
N VAL A 313 1.46 -4.29 10.62
CA VAL A 313 0.53 -4.01 11.73
C VAL A 313 1.25 -4.29 13.05
N LEU A 314 1.75 -3.24 13.70
CA LEU A 314 2.54 -3.34 14.94
C LEU A 314 1.82 -2.66 16.13
N LEU A 315 2.52 -2.42 17.25
CA LEU A 315 1.90 -1.95 18.50
C LEU A 315 1.28 -0.55 18.41
N ASP A 316 1.77 0.30 17.52
CA ASP A 316 1.23 1.64 17.24
C ASP A 316 -0.25 1.60 16.83
N GLN A 317 -0.68 0.50 16.19
CA GLN A 317 -2.07 0.29 15.80
C GLN A 317 -2.99 -0.07 16.99
N LEU A 318 -2.45 -0.39 18.17
CA LEU A 318 -3.22 -0.51 19.42
C LEU A 318 -3.42 0.84 20.13
N ALA A 319 -2.49 1.78 19.93
CA ALA A 319 -2.46 3.07 20.62
C ALA A 319 -3.52 4.06 20.10
N THR A 320 -3.97 3.90 18.85
CA THR A 320 -5.00 4.78 18.26
C THR A 320 -6.41 4.33 18.66
N ALA A 321 -6.95 4.90 19.73
CA ALA A 321 -8.30 4.58 20.20
C ALA A 321 -9.38 4.81 19.12
N GLY A 322 -10.33 3.88 19.02
CA GLY A 322 -11.51 3.99 18.16
C GLY A 322 -11.30 3.86 16.65
N SER A 323 -10.06 3.70 16.18
CA SER A 323 -9.74 3.63 14.74
C SER A 323 -9.43 2.21 14.26
N SER A 324 -9.77 1.89 13.02
CA SER A 324 -9.31 0.67 12.33
C SER A 324 -7.98 0.91 11.62
N ALA A 325 -7.09 -0.08 11.68
CA ALA A 325 -5.87 -0.13 10.91
C ALA A 325 -6.18 -0.51 9.46
N SER A 326 -5.92 0.39 8.50
CA SER A 326 -6.10 0.06 7.08
C SER A 326 -4.91 -0.75 6.57
N LEU A 327 -5.19 -1.89 5.95
CA LEU A 327 -4.16 -2.76 5.37
C LEU A 327 -3.48 -2.17 4.11
N GLN A 328 -4.13 -1.20 3.46
CA GLN A 328 -3.67 -0.53 2.23
C GLN A 328 -3.08 -1.51 1.18
N PRO A 329 -3.86 -2.52 0.75
CA PRO A 329 -3.39 -3.54 -0.17
C PRO A 329 -3.10 -2.96 -1.56
N THR A 330 -2.00 -3.40 -2.17
CA THR A 330 -1.66 -3.15 -3.57
C THR A 330 -1.84 -4.45 -4.35
N TYR A 331 -2.75 -4.44 -5.32
CA TYR A 331 -3.08 -5.58 -6.16
C TYR A 331 -2.31 -5.50 -7.48
N THR A 332 -1.66 -6.60 -7.88
CA THR A 332 -0.92 -6.68 -9.15
C THR A 332 -1.26 -7.96 -9.90
N VAL A 333 -1.22 -7.90 -11.23
CA VAL A 333 -1.50 -9.05 -12.09
C VAL A 333 -0.39 -10.09 -11.98
N THR A 334 -0.72 -11.37 -11.81
CA THR A 334 0.27 -12.46 -11.77
C THR A 334 0.93 -12.66 -13.13
N ASP A 335 2.17 -13.14 -13.18
CA ASP A 335 2.89 -13.31 -14.44
C ASP A 335 2.27 -14.39 -15.35
N ALA A 336 1.61 -15.39 -14.75
CA ALA A 336 0.77 -16.34 -15.48
C ALA A 336 -0.42 -15.64 -16.16
N ALA A 337 -1.13 -14.76 -15.47
CA ALA A 337 -2.22 -13.96 -16.04
C ALA A 337 -1.71 -12.99 -17.11
N LYS A 338 -0.58 -12.28 -16.90
CA LYS A 338 0.05 -11.44 -17.93
C LYS A 338 0.37 -12.23 -19.20
N THR A 339 0.92 -13.44 -19.04
CA THR A 339 1.25 -14.34 -20.17
C THR A 339 0.00 -14.77 -20.93
N ALA A 340 -1.07 -15.17 -20.22
CA ALA A 340 -2.35 -15.56 -20.83
C ALA A 340 -3.06 -14.39 -21.54
N ILE A 341 -2.89 -13.17 -21.04
CA ILE A 341 -3.40 -11.93 -21.66
C ILE A 341 -2.59 -11.61 -22.93
N LEU A 342 -1.26 -11.62 -22.86
CA LEU A 342 -0.40 -11.34 -24.02
C LEU A 342 -0.54 -12.40 -25.12
N ALA A 343 -0.83 -13.65 -24.78
CA ALA A 343 -1.17 -14.70 -25.75
C ALA A 343 -2.42 -14.34 -26.58
N GLN A 344 -3.45 -13.74 -25.96
CA GLN A 344 -4.65 -13.28 -26.67
C GLN A 344 -4.39 -12.04 -27.53
N VAL A 345 -3.54 -11.12 -27.06
CA VAL A 345 -3.05 -10.00 -27.90
C VAL A 345 -2.30 -10.55 -29.11
N LYS A 346 -1.46 -11.58 -28.93
CA LYS A 346 -0.77 -12.25 -30.04
C LYS A 346 -1.76 -12.82 -31.06
N THR A 347 -2.80 -13.54 -30.62
CA THR A 347 -3.85 -14.07 -31.52
C THR A 347 -4.53 -12.97 -32.35
N ILE A 348 -4.74 -11.78 -31.78
CA ILE A 348 -5.24 -10.62 -32.52
C ILE A 348 -4.24 -10.16 -33.58
N THR A 349 -2.97 -10.00 -33.23
CA THR A 349 -1.93 -9.57 -34.19
C THR A 349 -1.58 -10.63 -35.23
N ASP A 350 -1.78 -11.91 -34.93
CA ASP A 350 -1.59 -13.02 -35.88
C ASP A 350 -2.59 -12.94 -37.05
N ALA A 351 -3.72 -12.24 -36.90
CA ALA A 351 -4.61 -11.94 -38.02
C ALA A 351 -3.95 -11.01 -39.07
N CYS A 352 -3.01 -10.14 -38.65
CA CYS A 352 -2.18 -9.37 -39.59
C CYS A 352 -1.12 -10.28 -40.24
N THR A 353 -0.40 -11.06 -39.42
CA THR A 353 0.64 -12.00 -39.87
C THR A 353 0.13 -12.98 -40.94
N ASN A 354 -1.12 -13.42 -40.82
CA ASN A 354 -1.77 -14.36 -41.73
C ASN A 354 -2.49 -13.68 -42.92
N SER A 355 -2.40 -12.36 -43.06
CA SER A 355 -3.00 -11.60 -44.17
C SER A 355 -1.95 -11.16 -45.17
N HIS A 356 -2.31 -11.12 -46.45
CA HIS A 356 -1.49 -10.53 -47.51
C HIS A 356 -2.02 -9.17 -48.01
N ALA A 357 -3.11 -8.67 -47.42
CA ALA A 357 -3.70 -7.40 -47.78
C ALA A 357 -2.85 -6.21 -47.28
N ALA A 358 -2.85 -5.12 -48.06
CA ALA A 358 -2.25 -3.84 -47.68
C ALA A 358 -3.06 -3.13 -46.58
N ALA A 359 -4.36 -3.40 -46.51
CA ALA A 359 -5.21 -3.03 -45.38
C ALA A 359 -6.05 -4.26 -44.96
N PRO A 360 -5.53 -5.12 -44.07
CA PRO A 360 -6.28 -6.28 -43.59
C PRO A 360 -7.58 -5.90 -42.87
N PRO A 361 -8.61 -6.77 -42.89
CA PRO A 361 -9.81 -6.57 -42.09
C PRO A 361 -9.55 -6.83 -40.60
N ARG A 362 -10.44 -6.31 -39.75
CA ARG A 362 -10.45 -6.58 -38.30
C ARG A 362 -10.39 -8.10 -38.00
N PRO A 363 -9.69 -8.52 -36.94
CA PRO A 363 -9.19 -7.70 -35.83
C PRO A 363 -7.84 -7.01 -36.09
N CYS A 364 -7.22 -7.23 -37.25
CA CYS A 364 -6.08 -6.45 -37.71
C CYS A 364 -6.54 -5.06 -38.18
N ASP A 365 -5.95 -3.98 -37.66
CA ASP A 365 -6.32 -2.59 -38.01
C ASP A 365 -5.03 -1.78 -38.19
N THR A 366 -4.33 -2.07 -39.29
CA THR A 366 -3.07 -1.45 -39.72
C THR A 366 -3.01 -1.39 -41.24
N VAL A 367 -2.19 -0.49 -41.80
CA VAL A 367 -2.14 -0.22 -43.25
C VAL A 367 -0.69 -0.12 -43.72
N ALA A 368 -0.33 -0.95 -44.70
CA ALA A 368 0.97 -0.96 -45.35
C ALA A 368 0.94 -0.03 -46.58
N PHE A 369 1.43 1.19 -46.41
CA PHE A 369 1.35 2.20 -47.48
C PHE A 369 2.40 2.01 -48.57
N GLY A 370 1.93 1.96 -49.82
CA GLY A 370 2.80 1.94 -51.00
C GLY A 370 3.30 0.57 -51.42
N VAL A 371 2.54 -0.48 -51.10
CA VAL A 371 2.74 -1.84 -51.60
C VAL A 371 1.47 -2.31 -52.32
N VAL A 372 1.65 -3.17 -53.32
CA VAL A 372 0.54 -3.77 -54.08
C VAL A 372 -0.28 -4.67 -53.15
N ASP A 373 -1.61 -4.50 -53.16
CA ASP A 373 -2.51 -5.32 -52.36
C ASP A 373 -2.39 -6.82 -52.69
N GLY A 374 -2.54 -7.68 -51.69
CA GLY A 374 -2.33 -9.12 -51.83
C GLY A 374 -0.87 -9.57 -51.90
N THR A 375 0.11 -8.65 -51.81
CA THR A 375 1.56 -8.99 -51.82
C THR A 375 2.25 -8.81 -50.47
N VAL A 376 1.53 -8.41 -49.43
CA VAL A 376 2.13 -7.97 -48.16
C VAL A 376 2.52 -9.17 -47.29
N ASN A 377 3.64 -9.06 -46.60
CA ASN A 377 4.07 -10.00 -45.57
C ASN A 377 4.37 -9.20 -44.30
N TRP A 378 3.45 -9.29 -43.33
CA TRP A 378 3.46 -8.46 -42.12
C TRP A 378 4.50 -8.87 -41.07
N GLY A 379 4.90 -10.14 -41.05
CA GLY A 379 5.74 -10.69 -39.99
C GLY A 379 5.07 -10.66 -38.60
N PRO A 380 5.75 -11.15 -37.55
CA PRO A 380 5.22 -11.11 -36.18
C PRO A 380 5.29 -9.69 -35.60
N ALA A 381 4.27 -9.32 -34.82
CA ALA A 381 4.27 -8.06 -34.09
C ALA A 381 5.23 -8.07 -32.89
N ASP A 382 5.97 -6.98 -32.70
CA ASP A 382 6.56 -6.60 -31.43
C ASP A 382 5.48 -6.09 -30.48
N LEU A 383 5.32 -6.79 -29.36
CA LEU A 383 4.37 -6.47 -28.28
C LEU A 383 5.03 -5.78 -27.08
N SER A 384 6.32 -5.40 -27.17
CA SER A 384 7.09 -4.77 -26.07
C SER A 384 6.47 -3.48 -25.51
N ARG A 385 5.64 -2.81 -26.31
CA ARG A 385 4.94 -1.57 -25.95
C ARG A 385 3.48 -1.78 -25.52
N ILE A 386 3.01 -3.02 -25.45
CA ILE A 386 1.72 -3.38 -24.85
C ILE A 386 1.86 -3.37 -23.33
N LYS A 387 1.06 -2.55 -22.67
CA LYS A 387 0.98 -2.48 -21.21
C LYS A 387 -0.28 -3.19 -20.73
N ILE A 388 -0.13 -3.92 -19.63
CA ILE A 388 -1.24 -4.39 -18.80
C ILE A 388 -1.19 -3.51 -17.56
N ASP A 389 -2.20 -2.68 -17.36
CA ASP A 389 -2.25 -1.74 -16.24
C ASP A 389 -2.45 -2.51 -14.93
N ASN A 390 -1.99 -1.92 -13.82
CA ASN A 390 -2.32 -2.42 -12.49
C ASN A 390 -3.82 -2.30 -12.23
N ILE A 391 -4.32 -3.10 -11.28
CA ILE A 391 -5.69 -2.95 -10.79
C ILE A 391 -5.77 -1.62 -10.03
N ASP A 392 -6.70 -0.76 -10.45
CA ASP A 392 -6.94 0.50 -9.75
C ASP A 392 -7.64 0.23 -8.42
N ASN A 393 -6.91 0.50 -7.34
CA ASN A 393 -7.33 0.39 -5.95
C ASN A 393 -8.53 1.27 -5.58
N TYR A 394 -8.91 2.25 -6.41
CA TYR A 394 -10.00 3.19 -6.15
C TYR A 394 -11.11 3.13 -7.21
N SER A 395 -10.95 2.31 -8.25
CA SER A 395 -11.94 2.16 -9.31
C SER A 395 -13.20 1.43 -8.84
N SER A 396 -14.36 1.95 -9.24
CA SER A 396 -15.66 1.28 -9.14
C SER A 396 -15.92 0.28 -10.27
N ALA A 397 -15.04 0.19 -11.28
CA ALA A 397 -15.18 -0.71 -12.45
C ALA A 397 -14.84 -2.19 -12.14
N GLY A 398 -14.91 -2.59 -10.87
CA GLY A 398 -14.67 -3.94 -10.41
C GLY A 398 -13.25 -4.44 -10.62
N LEU A 399 -13.13 -5.74 -10.89
CA LEU A 399 -11.85 -6.43 -11.02
C LEU A 399 -11.37 -6.47 -12.48
N THR A 400 -11.24 -5.30 -13.10
CA THR A 400 -10.84 -5.18 -14.51
C THR A 400 -9.44 -4.56 -14.64
N VAL A 401 -8.67 -5.07 -15.60
CA VAL A 401 -7.41 -4.44 -16.03
C VAL A 401 -7.52 -3.97 -17.47
N ARG A 402 -6.90 -2.83 -17.76
CA ARG A 402 -6.76 -2.30 -19.11
C ARG A 402 -5.52 -2.92 -19.76
N VAL A 403 -5.67 -3.33 -21.01
CA VAL A 403 -4.57 -3.79 -21.87
C VAL A 403 -4.48 -2.80 -23.01
N SER A 404 -3.39 -2.03 -23.08
CA SER A 404 -3.26 -1.05 -24.15
C SER A 404 -1.84 -0.70 -24.55
N GLY A 405 -1.65 -0.30 -25.81
CA GLY A 405 -0.36 0.05 -26.39
C GLY A 405 -0.33 -0.19 -27.90
N GLN A 406 0.81 0.11 -28.51
CA GLN A 406 1.03 -0.18 -29.93
C GLN A 406 1.67 -1.56 -30.09
N ALA A 407 1.10 -2.38 -30.97
CA ALA A 407 1.78 -3.54 -31.53
C ALA A 407 2.47 -3.12 -32.83
N PHE A 408 3.77 -3.37 -32.95
CA PHE A 408 4.58 -2.90 -34.08
C PHE A 408 5.00 -4.03 -35.01
N PHE A 409 4.67 -3.90 -36.30
CA PHE A 409 5.17 -4.74 -37.38
C PHE A 409 6.36 -4.03 -38.02
N ASN A 410 7.54 -4.65 -37.91
CA ASN A 410 8.80 -4.16 -38.48
C ASN A 410 9.26 -5.12 -39.58
N ASN A 411 9.97 -4.62 -40.58
CA ASN A 411 10.33 -5.37 -41.79
C ASN A 411 9.11 -5.92 -42.55
N VAL A 412 7.98 -5.20 -42.58
CA VAL A 412 6.83 -5.55 -43.41
C VAL A 412 7.23 -5.44 -44.87
N THR A 413 7.14 -6.51 -45.66
CA THR A 413 7.54 -6.48 -47.07
C THR A 413 6.35 -6.57 -48.01
N GLY A 414 6.50 -6.03 -49.22
CA GLY A 414 5.54 -6.20 -50.31
C GLY A 414 6.10 -5.71 -51.65
N THR A 415 5.36 -5.91 -52.72
CA THR A 415 5.73 -5.40 -54.05
C THR A 415 5.50 -3.89 -54.11
N ASP A 416 6.49 -3.09 -54.47
CA ASP A 416 6.38 -1.62 -54.58
C ASP A 416 5.40 -1.26 -55.71
N GLN A 417 4.35 -0.50 -55.37
CA GLN A 417 3.32 -0.08 -56.32
C GLN A 417 3.78 1.03 -57.28
N TRP A 418 4.92 1.68 -57.02
CA TRP A 418 5.46 2.79 -57.81
C TRP A 418 6.76 2.42 -58.55
N HIS A 419 7.50 1.40 -58.11
CA HIS A 419 8.82 1.06 -58.66
C HIS A 419 8.89 -0.36 -59.26
N ALA A 420 8.23 -0.54 -60.41
CA ALA A 420 8.44 -1.67 -61.34
C ALA A 420 8.43 -3.09 -60.71
N GLY A 421 7.72 -3.28 -59.60
CA GLY A 421 7.64 -4.57 -58.91
C GLY A 421 8.81 -4.92 -58.00
N ALA A 422 9.70 -3.96 -57.68
CA ALA A 422 10.74 -4.15 -56.68
C ALA A 422 10.15 -4.46 -55.29
N THR A 423 10.90 -5.16 -54.41
CA THR A 423 10.45 -5.35 -53.03
C THR A 423 10.62 -4.06 -52.24
N LYS A 424 9.54 -3.59 -51.62
CA LYS A 424 9.55 -2.51 -50.63
C LYS A 424 9.50 -3.10 -49.22
N THR A 425 10.30 -2.55 -48.32
CA THR A 425 10.24 -2.82 -46.88
C THR A 425 9.68 -1.60 -46.17
N LEU A 426 8.77 -1.82 -45.22
CA LEU A 426 8.17 -0.83 -44.34
C LEU A 426 8.48 -1.19 -42.90
N ASP A 427 8.95 -0.22 -42.13
CA ASP A 427 9.16 -0.36 -40.69
C ASP A 427 8.13 0.43 -39.91
N GLN A 428 8.01 0.12 -38.61
CA GLN A 428 7.16 0.82 -37.66
C GLN A 428 5.67 0.88 -38.06
N GLN A 429 5.19 -0.03 -38.90
CA GLN A 429 3.76 -0.18 -39.13
C GLN A 429 3.15 -0.64 -37.80
N SER A 430 1.98 -0.14 -37.43
CA SER A 430 1.42 -0.47 -36.11
C SER A 430 -0.10 -0.50 -36.11
N MET A 431 -0.63 -1.22 -35.14
CA MET A 431 -2.03 -1.14 -34.71
C MET A 431 -2.05 -0.81 -33.21
N TYR A 432 -3.09 -0.10 -32.76
CA TYR A 432 -3.27 0.18 -31.34
C TYR A 432 -4.18 -0.88 -30.71
N ILE A 433 -3.68 -1.55 -29.69
CA ILE A 433 -4.47 -2.44 -28.85
C ILE A 433 -5.15 -1.60 -27.77
N ASN A 434 -6.47 -1.74 -27.66
CA ASN A 434 -7.30 -1.12 -26.64
C ASN A 434 -8.31 -2.16 -26.14
N ALA A 435 -8.06 -2.73 -24.97
CA ALA A 435 -8.91 -3.80 -24.44
C ALA A 435 -9.01 -3.77 -22.92
N THR A 436 -9.96 -4.54 -22.40
CA THR A 436 -10.12 -4.81 -20.98
C THR A 436 -10.23 -6.31 -20.73
N VAL A 437 -9.69 -6.77 -19.60
CA VAL A 437 -9.76 -8.15 -19.13
C VAL A 437 -10.44 -8.17 -17.77
N ASP A 438 -11.45 -9.01 -17.61
CA ASP A 438 -12.10 -9.28 -16.32
C ASP A 438 -11.30 -10.34 -15.56
N MET A 439 -10.65 -9.92 -14.49
CA MET A 439 -9.76 -10.74 -13.66
C MET A 439 -10.52 -11.76 -12.81
N THR A 440 -11.86 -11.69 -12.74
CA THR A 440 -12.69 -12.70 -12.08
C THR A 440 -12.90 -13.96 -12.93
N LYS A 441 -12.57 -13.92 -14.23
CA LYS A 441 -12.83 -15.04 -15.15
C LYS A 441 -11.70 -16.07 -15.17
N THR A 442 -12.06 -17.29 -15.53
CA THR A 442 -11.14 -18.39 -15.81
C THR A 442 -11.78 -19.27 -16.89
N PRO A 443 -11.21 -19.38 -18.10
CA PRO A 443 -10.04 -18.65 -18.59
C PRO A 443 -10.26 -17.12 -18.60
N LEU A 444 -9.16 -16.36 -18.62
CA LEU A 444 -9.22 -14.91 -18.86
C LEU A 444 -9.59 -14.65 -20.32
N THR A 445 -10.46 -13.67 -20.57
CA THR A 445 -10.86 -13.26 -21.92
C THR A 445 -10.56 -11.78 -22.12
N LEU A 446 -9.96 -11.45 -23.26
CA LEU A 446 -9.64 -10.08 -23.67
C LEU A 446 -10.77 -9.51 -24.53
N SER A 447 -11.45 -8.47 -24.02
CA SER A 447 -12.49 -7.74 -24.73
C SER A 447 -11.91 -6.45 -25.31
N GLN A 448 -11.76 -6.37 -26.64
CA GLN A 448 -11.43 -5.12 -27.33
C GLN A 448 -12.56 -4.08 -27.16
N LYS A 449 -12.18 -2.79 -27.13
CA LYS A 449 -13.08 -1.64 -27.02
C LYS A 449 -13.02 -0.75 -28.26
#